data_AF-A0A829D7S8-F1
#
_entry.id   AF-A0A829D7S8-F1
#
_cell.length_a   1.000
_cell.length_b   1.000
_cell.length_c   1.000
_cell.angle_alpha   90.00
_cell.angle_beta   90.00
_cell.angle_gamma   90.00
#
_symmetry.space_group_name_H-M   'P 1'
#
loop_
_entity.id
_entity.type
_entity.pdbx_description
1 polymer ?
#
loop_
_entity_poly.entity_id
_entity_poly.type
_entity_poly.pdbx_seq_one_letter_code
_entity_poly.pdbx_strand_id
1 'polypeptide(L)'
;MEWCYNRLEEGRLGDQKYLDIWPQAYKNVCVLKNEQAGVALWNVEKYKIELKNGRIFIDDVLLVFYHFHMFKFYAGNIYGTGISDYGLNYKTLKIIYEVYVEQLIKVVSRFDLKLRNLNILEMCNMIEKKNFYSYSFFNKFFWNVFLYGFVVLKKILKIGRNSLLKVYPEA
;
A
#
# COMPACT_ATOMS: atom_id res chain seq x y z
N MET A 1 -9.25 -23.79 -15.70
CA MET A 1 -9.77 -22.73 -14.82
C MET A 1 -10.88 -22.03 -15.57
N GLU A 2 -12.09 -22.00 -15.01
CA GLU A 2 -13.29 -21.49 -15.70
C GLU A 2 -13.62 -20.03 -15.34
N TRP A 3 -13.06 -19.49 -14.24
CA TRP A 3 -13.32 -18.12 -13.78
C TRP A 3 -12.12 -17.61 -12.96
N CYS A 4 -11.63 -16.39 -13.22
CA CYS A 4 -10.56 -15.74 -12.44
C CYS A 4 -10.52 -14.24 -12.75
N TYR A 5 -11.63 -13.54 -12.51
CA TYR A 5 -11.74 -12.12 -12.81
C TYR A 5 -11.46 -11.28 -11.56
N ASN A 6 -10.80 -10.14 -11.73
CA ASN A 6 -10.58 -9.15 -10.68
C ASN A 6 -11.83 -8.27 -10.48
N ARG A 7 -12.95 -8.90 -10.14
CA ARG A 7 -14.19 -8.25 -9.74
C ARG A 7 -14.84 -9.07 -8.64
N LEU A 8 -15.43 -8.39 -7.67
CA LEU A 8 -16.13 -9.05 -6.58
C LEU A 8 -17.50 -9.52 -7.08
N GLU A 9 -17.70 -10.83 -7.08
CA GLU A 9 -18.97 -11.51 -7.30
C GLU A 9 -19.28 -12.39 -6.08
N GLU A 10 -20.53 -12.84 -5.96
CA GLU A 10 -20.92 -13.73 -4.86
C GLU A 10 -20.05 -15.00 -4.85
N GLY A 11 -19.26 -15.17 -3.78
CA GLY A 11 -18.34 -16.28 -3.64
C GLY A 11 -17.13 -16.26 -4.59
N ARG A 12 -16.85 -15.17 -5.32
CA ARG A 12 -15.76 -15.12 -6.29
C ARG A 12 -15.01 -13.78 -6.29
N LEU A 13 -13.68 -13.86 -6.22
CA LEU A 13 -12.76 -12.72 -6.33
C LEU A 13 -11.37 -13.24 -6.71
N GLY A 14 -11.03 -13.10 -8.00
CA GLY A 14 -9.77 -13.61 -8.55
C GLY A 14 -9.50 -15.07 -8.15
N ASP A 15 -8.23 -15.36 -7.94
CA ASP A 15 -7.73 -16.61 -7.37
C ASP A 15 -7.95 -16.68 -5.86
N GLN A 16 -7.90 -15.55 -5.15
CA GLN A 16 -7.92 -15.50 -3.69
C GLN A 16 -9.16 -16.13 -3.06
N LYS A 17 -10.36 -15.96 -3.64
CA LYS A 17 -11.59 -16.49 -3.04
C LYS A 17 -11.70 -18.01 -3.10
N TYR A 18 -10.96 -18.67 -3.99
CA TYR A 18 -10.90 -20.13 -4.02
C TYR A 18 -10.32 -20.70 -2.72
N LEU A 19 -9.42 -19.97 -2.03
CA LEU A 19 -8.81 -20.42 -0.79
C LEU A 19 -9.82 -20.70 0.33
N ASP A 20 -10.99 -20.05 0.31
CA ASP A 20 -12.04 -20.23 1.32
C ASP A 20 -12.64 -21.64 1.30
N ILE A 21 -12.66 -22.30 0.13
CA ILE A 21 -13.23 -23.64 -0.07
C ILE A 21 -12.16 -24.75 -0.07
N TRP A 22 -10.88 -24.39 -0.19
CA TRP A 22 -9.80 -25.38 -0.33
C TRP A 22 -9.68 -26.34 0.86
N PRO A 23 -9.82 -25.91 2.12
CA PRO A 23 -9.75 -26.81 3.27
C PRO A 23 -10.83 -27.91 3.24
N GLN A 24 -11.99 -27.64 2.63
CA GLN A 24 -13.06 -28.63 2.47
C GLN A 24 -12.93 -29.42 1.15
N ALA A 25 -12.39 -28.80 0.10
CA ALA A 25 -12.29 -29.41 -1.23
C ALA A 25 -11.11 -30.38 -1.38
N TYR A 26 -10.03 -30.23 -0.59
CA TYR A 26 -8.80 -30.99 -0.77
C TYR A 26 -8.27 -31.57 0.55
N LYS A 27 -7.88 -32.86 0.53
CA LYS A 27 -7.45 -33.60 1.73
C LYS A 27 -6.10 -33.16 2.31
N ASN A 28 -5.23 -32.56 1.51
CA ASN A 28 -3.85 -32.22 1.90
C ASN A 28 -3.63 -30.71 2.00
N VAL A 29 -4.65 -29.96 2.43
CA VAL A 29 -4.58 -28.51 2.68
C VAL A 29 -4.63 -28.29 4.19
N CYS A 30 -3.70 -27.47 4.70
CA CYS A 30 -3.67 -27.09 6.10
C CYS A 30 -3.80 -25.56 6.22
N VAL A 31 -4.66 -25.10 7.12
CA VAL A 31 -4.81 -23.67 7.43
C VAL A 31 -3.72 -23.26 8.40
N LEU A 32 -2.88 -22.32 7.98
CA LEU A 32 -1.85 -21.75 8.82
C LEU A 32 -2.50 -20.99 9.99
N LYS A 33 -2.15 -21.38 11.23
CA LYS A 33 -2.66 -20.75 12.46
C LYS A 33 -1.76 -19.63 13.00
N ASN A 34 -0.57 -19.46 12.42
CA ASN A 34 0.40 -18.48 12.86
C ASN A 34 0.06 -17.10 12.26
N GLU A 35 -0.41 -16.17 13.09
CA GLU A 35 -0.81 -14.83 12.67
C GLU A 35 0.38 -13.97 12.20
N GLN A 36 1.58 -14.23 12.73
CA GLN A 36 2.81 -13.51 12.37
C GLN A 36 3.26 -13.77 10.91
N ALA A 37 2.61 -14.70 10.22
CA ALA A 37 2.77 -15.02 8.80
C ALA A 37 1.52 -14.62 7.97
N GLY A 38 0.73 -13.67 8.45
CA GLY A 38 -0.46 -13.17 7.75
C GLY A 38 -0.83 -11.74 8.10
N VAL A 39 0.07 -10.97 8.74
CA VAL A 39 -0.18 -9.58 9.11
C VAL A 39 -0.17 -8.69 7.86
N ALA A 40 -1.21 -7.89 7.68
CA ALA A 40 -1.48 -7.09 6.50
C ALA A 40 -2.38 -5.90 6.83
N LEU A 41 -2.61 -5.00 5.87
CA LEU A 41 -3.45 -3.82 6.10
C LEU A 41 -4.86 -4.14 6.63
N TRP A 42 -5.47 -5.25 6.24
CA TRP A 42 -6.84 -5.59 6.67
C TRP A 42 -6.97 -6.16 8.09
N ASN A 43 -5.87 -6.58 8.73
CA ASN A 43 -5.90 -7.14 10.08
C ASN A 43 -4.92 -6.49 11.06
N VAL A 44 -4.01 -5.63 10.59
CA VAL A 44 -2.92 -5.11 11.41
C VAL A 44 -3.35 -4.31 12.64
N GLU A 45 -4.52 -3.66 12.61
CA GLU A 45 -5.05 -2.91 13.77
C GLU A 45 -5.40 -3.80 14.97
N LYS A 46 -5.51 -5.12 14.77
CA LYS A 46 -5.82 -6.07 15.83
C LYS A 46 -4.63 -6.34 16.74
N TYR A 47 -3.42 -5.99 16.32
CA TYR A 47 -2.19 -6.43 16.94
C TYR A 47 -1.39 -5.28 17.56
N LYS A 48 -0.70 -5.57 18.65
CA LYS A 48 0.34 -4.72 19.22
C LYS A 48 1.63 -4.91 18.42
N ILE A 49 2.14 -3.82 17.84
CA ILE A 49 3.35 -3.84 17.02
C ILE A 49 4.49 -3.21 17.82
N GLU A 50 5.60 -3.95 17.97
CA GLU A 50 6.78 -3.48 18.68
C GLU A 50 8.06 -3.72 17.86
N LEU A 51 9.04 -2.82 18.01
CA LEU A 51 10.37 -3.00 17.44
C LEU A 51 11.35 -3.28 18.59
N LYS A 52 11.95 -4.47 18.62
CA LYS A 52 12.95 -4.87 19.62
C LYS A 52 14.19 -5.38 18.88
N ASN A 53 15.35 -4.77 19.14
CA ASN A 53 16.64 -5.17 18.52
C ASN A 53 16.59 -5.25 16.98
N GLY A 54 15.93 -4.29 16.33
CA GLY A 54 15.78 -4.25 14.87
C GLY A 54 14.82 -5.30 14.29
N ARG A 55 14.10 -6.05 15.13
CA ARG A 55 13.11 -7.04 14.73
C ARG A 55 11.70 -6.61 15.14
N ILE A 56 10.73 -6.91 14.29
CA ILE A 56 9.34 -6.55 14.50
C ILE A 56 8.63 -7.67 15.24
N PHE A 57 7.88 -7.35 16.28
CA PHE A 57 7.06 -8.26 17.06
C PHE A 57 5.59 -7.86 16.93
N ILE A 58 4.73 -8.87 16.87
CA ILE A 58 3.27 -8.79 16.79
C ILE A 58 2.74 -9.59 17.97
N ASP A 59 2.17 -8.88 18.95
CA ASP A 59 1.75 -9.46 20.24
C ASP A 59 2.87 -10.28 20.90
N ASP A 60 4.05 -9.65 21.04
CA ASP A 60 5.25 -10.25 21.63
C ASP A 60 5.85 -11.46 20.90
N VAL A 61 5.29 -11.86 19.75
CA VAL A 61 5.83 -12.92 18.88
C VAL A 61 6.52 -12.30 17.65
N LEU A 62 7.67 -12.86 17.27
CA LEU A 62 8.45 -12.37 16.14
C LEU A 62 7.64 -12.44 14.83
N LEU A 63 7.55 -11.32 14.11
CA LEU A 63 6.95 -11.26 12.78
C LEU A 63 7.73 -12.17 11.82
N VAL A 64 7.03 -13.07 11.13
CA VAL A 64 7.62 -13.91 10.08
C VAL A 64 7.70 -13.12 8.78
N PHE A 65 6.58 -12.59 8.32
CA PHE A 65 6.53 -11.64 7.20
C PHE A 65 5.30 -10.74 7.27
N TYR A 66 5.41 -9.55 6.68
CA TYR A 66 4.27 -8.65 6.47
C TYR A 66 3.80 -8.74 5.02
N HIS A 67 2.48 -8.82 4.81
CA HIS A 67 1.87 -8.81 3.48
C HIS A 67 1.64 -7.36 3.02
N PHE A 68 2.51 -6.90 2.13
CA PHE A 68 2.49 -5.53 1.58
C PHE A 68 1.47 -5.37 0.43
N HIS A 69 0.18 -5.31 0.77
CA HIS A 69 -0.85 -5.05 -0.24
C HIS A 69 -0.74 -3.62 -0.81
N MET A 70 -0.78 -3.49 -2.14
CA MET A 70 -0.68 -2.21 -2.89
C MET A 70 0.64 -1.43 -2.74
N PHE A 71 1.65 -1.99 -2.09
CA PHE A 71 2.95 -1.33 -1.97
C PHE A 71 3.62 -1.16 -3.34
N LYS A 72 4.21 0.02 -3.57
CA LYS A 72 4.98 0.32 -4.78
C LYS A 72 6.23 1.10 -4.41
N PHE A 73 7.37 0.71 -4.97
CA PHE A 73 8.67 1.33 -4.76
C PHE A 73 9.19 1.94 -6.06
N TYR A 74 9.67 3.18 -5.99
CA TYR A 74 10.05 4.00 -7.14
C TYR A 74 11.44 4.59 -6.96
N ALA A 75 11.99 5.10 -8.06
CA ALA A 75 13.25 5.82 -8.06
C ALA A 75 13.24 6.99 -7.05
N GLY A 76 14.42 7.33 -6.51
CA GLY A 76 14.55 8.34 -5.46
C GLY A 76 14.06 7.89 -4.07
N ASN A 77 13.93 6.57 -3.86
CA ASN A 77 13.42 5.96 -2.63
C ASN A 77 12.03 6.49 -2.24
N ILE A 78 11.18 6.72 -3.24
CA ILE A 78 9.79 7.13 -3.09
C ILE A 78 8.91 5.88 -3.08
N TYR A 79 7.88 5.86 -2.24
CA TYR A 79 6.97 4.72 -2.16
C TYR A 79 5.54 5.11 -1.82
N GLY A 80 4.63 4.24 -2.25
CA GLY A 80 3.23 4.23 -1.82
C GLY A 80 2.96 2.95 -1.02
N THR A 81 2.08 3.06 -0.03
CA THR A 81 1.81 2.01 0.96
C THR A 81 0.40 1.43 0.87
N GLY A 82 -0.56 2.18 0.32
CA GLY A 82 -1.98 1.79 0.30
C GLY A 82 -2.71 1.96 1.65
N ILE A 83 -1.99 2.38 2.70
CA ILE A 83 -2.51 2.54 4.06
C ILE A 83 -3.73 3.46 4.12
N SER A 84 -3.71 4.56 3.36
CA SER A 84 -4.82 5.51 3.27
C SER A 84 -6.10 4.88 2.73
N ASP A 85 -5.99 3.89 1.85
CA ASP A 85 -7.13 3.24 1.21
C ASP A 85 -7.85 2.28 2.19
N TYR A 86 -7.17 1.87 3.26
CA TYR A 86 -7.73 1.11 4.39
C TYR A 86 -8.18 2.00 5.56
N GLY A 87 -8.09 3.33 5.44
CA GLY A 87 -8.42 4.26 6.53
C GLY A 87 -7.41 4.25 7.70
N LEU A 88 -6.24 3.65 7.51
CA LEU A 88 -5.25 3.45 8.55
C LEU A 88 -4.31 4.64 8.73
N ASN A 89 -3.63 4.69 9.87
CA ASN A 89 -2.62 5.70 10.16
C ASN A 89 -1.20 5.18 9.85
N TYR A 90 -0.51 5.85 8.92
CA TYR A 90 0.88 5.52 8.59
C TYR A 90 1.81 5.53 9.80
N LYS A 91 1.58 6.41 10.79
CA LYS A 91 2.44 6.50 11.98
C LYS A 91 2.50 5.17 12.73
N THR A 92 1.38 4.45 12.83
CA THR A 92 1.29 3.16 13.52
C THR A 92 2.07 2.07 12.78
N LEU A 93 2.10 2.14 11.45
CA LEU A 93 2.73 1.13 10.60
C LEU A 93 4.15 1.49 10.18
N LYS A 94 4.59 2.72 10.48
CA LYS A 94 5.87 3.28 10.06
C LYS A 94 7.03 2.36 10.39
N ILE A 95 7.04 1.74 11.57
CA ILE A 95 8.11 0.83 11.99
C ILE A 95 8.25 -0.40 11.08
N ILE A 96 7.14 -0.93 10.56
CA ILE A 96 7.17 -2.05 9.59
C ILE A 96 7.78 -1.55 8.29
N TYR A 97 7.26 -0.45 7.75
CA TYR A 97 7.71 0.06 6.46
C TYR A 97 9.18 0.53 6.49
N GLU A 98 9.64 1.17 7.57
CA GLU A 98 11.02 1.63 7.68
C GLU A 98 12.02 0.47 7.63
N VAL A 99 11.78 -0.60 8.39
CA VAL A 99 12.65 -1.80 8.39
C VAL A 99 12.74 -2.39 6.99
N TYR A 100 11.60 -2.63 6.33
CA TYR A 100 11.59 -3.28 5.01
C TYR A 100 12.09 -2.36 3.89
N VAL A 101 11.75 -1.07 3.91
CA VAL A 101 12.24 -0.09 2.91
C VAL A 101 13.75 0.05 3.00
N GLU A 102 14.32 0.05 4.21
CA GLU A 102 15.78 0.08 4.36
C GLU A 102 16.45 -1.13 3.70
N GLN A 103 15.89 -2.34 3.88
CA GLN A 103 16.41 -3.53 3.22
C GLN A 103 16.22 -3.47 1.69
N LEU A 104 15.08 -2.97 1.21
CA LEU A 104 14.83 -2.79 -0.23
C LEU A 104 15.83 -1.83 -0.86
N ILE A 105 16.17 -0.73 -0.20
CA ILE A 105 17.19 0.23 -0.68
C ILE A 105 18.54 -0.49 -0.83
N LYS A 106 18.94 -1.30 0.17
CA LYS A 106 20.18 -2.08 0.11
C LYS A 106 20.17 -3.05 -1.07
N VAL A 107 19.07 -3.75 -1.31
CA VAL A 107 18.93 -4.67 -2.45
C VAL A 107 19.01 -3.92 -3.78
N VAL A 108 18.25 -2.84 -3.94
CA VAL A 108 18.26 -2.02 -5.16
C VAL A 108 19.65 -1.49 -5.46
N SER A 109 20.35 -0.98 -4.46
CA SER A 109 21.73 -0.49 -4.62
C SER A 109 22.72 -1.61 -4.92
N ARG A 110 22.63 -2.75 -4.23
CA ARG A 110 23.54 -3.89 -4.40
C ARG A 110 23.48 -4.49 -5.80
N PHE A 111 22.29 -4.52 -6.40
CA PHE A 111 22.05 -5.13 -7.71
C PHE A 111 21.83 -4.12 -8.83
N ASP A 112 22.06 -2.82 -8.58
CA ASP A 112 21.83 -1.72 -9.53
C ASP A 112 20.47 -1.80 -10.25
N LEU A 113 19.41 -2.04 -9.46
CA LEU A 113 18.07 -2.23 -10.02
C LEU A 113 17.50 -0.89 -10.52
N LYS A 114 17.10 -0.87 -11.80
CA LYS A 114 16.44 0.30 -12.40
C LYS A 114 14.98 0.37 -11.95
N LEU A 115 14.70 1.33 -11.08
CA LEU A 115 13.34 1.61 -10.63
C LEU A 115 12.63 2.57 -11.59
N ARG A 116 11.30 2.44 -11.67
CA ARG A 116 10.44 3.34 -12.43
C ARG A 116 10.46 4.74 -11.79
N ASN A 117 10.61 5.77 -12.62
CA ASN A 117 10.42 7.16 -12.22
C ASN A 117 8.92 7.52 -12.18
N LEU A 118 8.54 8.40 -11.26
CA LEU A 118 7.22 9.00 -11.23
C LEU A 118 7.21 10.31 -12.01
N ASN A 119 6.16 10.55 -12.79
CA ASN A 119 5.93 11.88 -13.35
C ASN A 119 5.19 12.78 -12.34
N ILE A 120 5.17 14.09 -12.62
CA ILE A 120 4.56 15.10 -11.73
C ILE A 120 3.09 14.78 -11.44
N LEU A 121 2.32 14.34 -12.44
CA LEU A 121 0.91 14.04 -12.27
C LEU A 121 0.69 12.83 -11.34
N GLU A 122 1.50 11.79 -11.47
CA GLU A 122 1.49 10.63 -10.58
C GLU A 122 1.86 11.02 -9.14
N MET A 123 2.87 11.87 -8.96
CA MET A 123 3.26 12.37 -7.64
C MET A 123 2.12 13.19 -7.02
N CYS A 124 1.50 14.10 -7.77
CA CYS A 124 0.32 14.85 -7.33
C CYS A 124 -0.83 13.92 -6.94
N ASN A 125 -1.10 12.86 -7.72
CA ASN A 125 -2.11 11.84 -7.38
C ASN A 125 -1.80 11.14 -6.05
N MET A 126 -0.54 10.77 -5.82
CA MET A 126 -0.12 10.11 -4.58
C MET A 126 -0.22 11.05 -3.38
N ILE A 127 0.23 12.30 -3.51
CA ILE A 127 0.14 13.32 -2.45
C ILE A 127 -1.33 13.59 -2.11
N GLU A 128 -2.19 13.75 -3.13
CA GLU A 128 -3.63 13.95 -2.95
C GLU A 128 -4.27 12.81 -2.15
N LYS A 129 -3.88 11.57 -2.44
CA LYS A 129 -4.35 10.36 -1.74
C LYS A 129 -3.68 10.13 -0.38
N LYS A 130 -2.80 11.02 0.08
CA LYS A 130 -1.97 10.82 1.29
C LYS A 130 -1.14 9.54 1.24
N ASN A 131 -0.74 9.12 0.04
CA ASN A 131 -0.01 7.88 -0.24
C ASN A 131 1.39 8.16 -0.83
N PHE A 132 1.96 9.33 -0.53
CA PHE A 132 3.29 9.75 -0.99
C PHE A 132 4.29 9.77 0.17
N TYR A 133 5.25 8.85 0.14
CA TYR A 133 6.28 8.70 1.16
C TYR A 133 7.67 8.65 0.50
N SER A 134 8.71 9.01 1.24
CA SER A 134 10.08 8.82 0.82
C SER A 134 10.94 8.49 2.04
N TYR A 135 11.99 7.70 1.80
CA TYR A 135 13.01 7.43 2.82
C TYR A 135 13.77 8.71 3.21
N SER A 136 14.01 9.61 2.25
CA SER A 136 14.62 10.91 2.54
C SER A 136 13.56 11.91 2.99
N PHE A 137 13.72 12.43 4.21
CA PHE A 137 12.85 13.48 4.74
C PHE A 137 12.87 14.74 3.85
N PHE A 138 14.05 15.19 3.44
CA PHE A 138 14.19 16.36 2.58
C PHE A 138 13.52 16.17 1.22
N ASN A 139 13.69 14.98 0.60
CA ASN A 139 13.05 14.67 -0.67
C ASN A 139 11.52 14.70 -0.52
N LYS A 140 11.00 14.06 0.54
CA LYS A 140 9.56 14.10 0.86
C LYS A 140 9.07 15.53 1.06
N PHE A 141 9.79 16.32 1.86
CA PHE A 141 9.41 17.68 2.19
C PHE A 141 9.38 18.57 0.95
N PHE A 142 10.46 18.54 0.17
CA PHE A 142 10.60 19.29 -1.08
C PHE A 142 9.42 19.03 -2.02
N TRP A 143 9.13 17.77 -2.35
CA TRP A 143 8.05 17.44 -3.28
C TRP A 143 6.66 17.80 -2.74
N ASN A 144 6.42 17.63 -1.44
CA ASN A 144 5.14 18.03 -0.85
C ASN A 144 4.92 19.54 -0.93
N VAL A 145 5.96 20.34 -0.68
CA VAL A 145 5.87 21.81 -0.78
C VAL A 145 5.75 22.23 -2.24
N PHE A 146 6.66 21.74 -3.10
CA PHE A 146 6.72 22.10 -4.51
C PHE A 146 5.42 21.78 -5.26
N LEU A 147 4.80 20.63 -4.97
CA LEU A 147 3.57 20.18 -5.64
C LEU A 147 2.29 20.62 -4.94
N TYR A 148 2.36 21.28 -3.78
CA TYR A 148 1.17 21.65 -3.00
C TYR A 148 0.18 22.48 -3.83
N GLY A 149 0.66 23.53 -4.49
CA GLY A 149 -0.16 24.39 -5.36
C GLY A 149 -0.83 23.62 -6.50
N PHE A 150 -0.09 22.71 -7.14
CA PHE A 150 -0.63 21.86 -8.22
C PHE A 150 -1.74 20.92 -7.71
N VAL A 151 -1.57 20.33 -6.53
CA VAL A 151 -2.59 19.45 -5.91
C VAL A 151 -3.85 20.25 -5.58
N VAL A 152 -3.71 21.45 -5.03
CA VAL A 152 -4.85 22.34 -4.73
C VAL A 152 -5.57 22.75 -6.01
N LEU A 153 -4.85 23.23 -7.02
CA LEU A 153 -5.40 23.63 -8.31
C LEU A 153 -6.17 22.49 -8.97
N LYS A 154 -5.59 21.28 -8.99
CA LYS A 154 -6.23 20.08 -9.54
C LYS A 154 -7.55 19.75 -8.83
N LYS A 155 -7.61 19.88 -7.50
CA LYS A 155 -8.85 19.68 -6.73
C LYS A 155 -9.91 20.71 -7.12
N ILE A 156 -9.54 21.99 -7.23
CA ILE A 156 -10.44 23.07 -7.64
C ILE A 156 -11.00 22.79 -9.04
N LEU A 157 -10.15 22.45 -10.01
CA LEU A 157 -10.57 22.11 -11.37
C LEU A 157 -11.51 20.91 -11.41
N LYS A 158 -11.25 19.87 -10.59
CA LYS A 158 -12.13 18.70 -10.48
C LYS A 158 -13.50 19.06 -9.91
N ILE A 159 -13.55 19.92 -8.90
CA ILE A 159 -14.81 20.42 -8.32
C ILE A 159 -15.57 21.23 -9.37
N GLY A 160 -14.89 22.18 -10.05
CA GLY A 160 -15.50 22.98 -11.12
C GLY A 160 -16.08 22.11 -12.24
N ARG A 161 -15.33 21.10 -12.70
CA ARG A 161 -15.81 20.15 -13.71
C ARG A 161 -17.04 19.37 -13.25
N ASN A 162 -17.02 18.87 -12.01
CA ASN A 162 -18.16 18.13 -11.46
C ASN A 162 -19.40 19.01 -11.29
N SER A 163 -19.23 20.29 -10.95
CA SER A 163 -20.32 21.27 -10.90
C SER A 163 -20.88 21.55 -12.30
N LEU A 164 -20.03 21.71 -13.31
CA LEU A 164 -20.47 21.88 -14.70
C LEU A 164 -21.26 20.68 -15.22
N LEU A 165 -20.78 19.45 -14.97
CA LEU A 165 -21.47 18.21 -15.35
C LEU A 165 -22.83 18.02 -14.66
N LYS A 166 -23.04 18.63 -13.48
CA LYS A 166 -24.35 18.63 -12.82
C LYS A 166 -25.33 19.62 -13.44
N VAL A 167 -24.83 20.73 -13.99
CA VAL A 167 -25.65 21.77 -14.64
C VAL A 167 -25.93 21.40 -16.11
N TYR A 168 -24.98 20.75 -16.77
CA TYR A 168 -25.07 20.28 -18.15
C TYR A 168 -24.70 18.78 -18.20
N PRO A 169 -25.61 17.87 -17.84
CA PRO A 169 -25.37 16.45 -18.05
C PRO A 169 -25.24 16.19 -19.56
N GLU A 170 -24.17 15.51 -19.97
CA GLU A 170 -24.01 15.07 -21.36
C GLU A 170 -25.24 14.23 -21.76
N ALA A 171 -25.85 14.58 -22.90
CA ALA A 171 -27.06 13.93 -23.44
C ALA A 171 -26.77 12.55 -24.03
#